data_AF-A0AA39LF52-F1
#
_entry.id   AF-A0AA39LF52-F1
#
_cell.length_a   1.000
_cell.length_b   1.000
_cell.length_c   1.000
_cell.angle_alpha   90.00
_cell.angle_beta   90.00
_cell.angle_gamma   90.00
#
_symmetry.space_group_name_H-M   'P 1'
#
loop_
_entity.id
_entity.type
_entity.pdbx_description
1 polymer ?
#
loop_
_entity_poly.entity_id
_entity_poly.type
_entity_poly.pdbx_seq_one_letter_code
_entity_poly.pdbx_strand_id
1 'polypeptide(L)'
;MVLPLSLLRTAQNHPMLVELKNGETYNGHLVSCDSWMNVHLRDAICTSKEGDRFTKMPEVYVRGSTIKYLRIPDEVVDLVKDEVKEVRRQQRENQKFKRQMQRQGGGNRGGGRGGGAGGRPRGGGGYRQQQQQQQ
;
A
#
# COMPACT_ATOMS: atom_id res chain seq x y z
N MET A 1 -2.44 -10.01 2.02
CA MET A 1 -2.90 -10.60 0.76
C MET A 1 -1.88 -10.20 -0.27
N VAL A 2 -1.20 -11.17 -0.86
CA VAL A 2 -0.24 -10.91 -1.93
C VAL A 2 -1.04 -10.69 -3.21
N LEU A 3 -0.82 -9.57 -3.90
CA LEU A 3 -1.46 -9.33 -5.20
C LEU A 3 -0.65 -10.02 -6.31
N PRO A 4 -1.27 -10.60 -7.34
CA PRO A 4 -0.55 -11.34 -8.40
C PRO A 4 0.58 -10.55 -9.07
N LEU A 5 0.37 -9.24 -9.31
CA LEU A 5 1.40 -8.37 -9.89
C LEU A 5 2.55 -8.08 -8.92
N SER A 6 2.28 -8.03 -7.62
CA SER A 6 3.34 -7.91 -6.61
C SER A 6 4.24 -9.14 -6.62
N LEU A 7 3.63 -10.34 -6.73
CA LEU A 7 4.35 -11.60 -6.83
C LEU A 7 5.29 -11.63 -8.05
N LEU A 8 4.81 -11.19 -9.22
CA LEU A 8 5.65 -11.15 -10.42
C LEU A 8 6.75 -10.09 -10.33
N ARG A 9 6.50 -8.97 -9.66
CA ARG A 9 7.52 -7.94 -9.45
C ARG A 9 8.68 -8.45 -8.59
N THR A 10 8.38 -9.21 -7.53
CA THR A 10 9.39 -9.85 -6.69
C THR A 10 10.07 -11.04 -7.36
N ALA A 11 9.41 -11.69 -8.30
CA ALA A 11 9.94 -12.83 -9.04
C ALA A 11 11.00 -12.45 -10.09
N GLN A 12 11.42 -11.19 -10.16
CA GLN A 12 12.41 -10.74 -11.13
C GLN A 12 13.70 -11.55 -10.99
N ASN A 13 14.31 -11.89 -12.12
CA ASN A 13 15.47 -12.76 -12.29
C ASN A 13 15.27 -14.24 -11.91
N HIS A 14 14.05 -14.66 -11.51
CA HIS A 14 13.79 -16.07 -11.22
C HIS A 14 13.37 -16.82 -12.50
N PRO A 15 13.71 -18.12 -12.61
CA PRO A 15 13.24 -18.97 -13.69
C PRO A 15 11.72 -19.18 -13.57
N MET A 16 11.01 -19.19 -14.69
CA MET A 16 9.59 -19.53 -14.71
C MET A 16 9.16 -20.13 -16.05
N LEU A 17 8.09 -20.92 -15.98
CA LEU A 17 7.41 -21.45 -17.17
C LEU A 17 6.14 -20.67 -17.42
N VAL A 18 5.96 -20.17 -18.64
CA VAL A 18 4.78 -19.47 -19.11
C VAL A 18 4.05 -20.36 -20.11
N GLU A 19 2.81 -20.75 -19.83
CA GLU A 19 1.95 -21.44 -20.81
C GLU A 19 1.01 -20.42 -21.44
N LEU A 20 0.98 -20.38 -22.77
CA LEU A 20 0.09 -19.54 -23.54
C LEU A 20 -1.24 -20.23 -23.83
N LYS A 21 -2.27 -19.44 -24.16
CA LYS A 21 -3.60 -19.94 -24.52
C LYS A 21 -3.61 -20.82 -25.78
N ASN A 22 -2.64 -20.64 -26.67
CA ASN A 22 -2.48 -21.49 -27.86
C ASN A 22 -1.80 -22.84 -27.55
N GLY A 23 -1.28 -23.04 -26.33
CA GLY A 23 -0.62 -24.26 -25.88
C GLY A 23 0.91 -24.24 -25.99
N GLU A 24 1.51 -23.19 -26.55
CA GLU A 24 2.97 -23.02 -26.53
C GLU A 24 3.45 -22.71 -25.11
N THR A 25 4.66 -23.15 -24.78
CA THR A 25 5.27 -22.88 -23.49
C THR A 25 6.62 -22.18 -23.64
N TYR A 26 6.91 -21.25 -22.73
CA TYR A 26 8.18 -20.55 -22.66
C TYR A 26 8.81 -20.79 -21.30
N ASN A 27 9.99 -21.38 -21.27
CA ASN A 27 10.77 -21.56 -20.05
C ASN A 27 11.98 -20.62 -20.08
N GLY A 28 12.03 -19.63 -19.20
CA GLY A 28 13.10 -18.63 -19.17
C GLY A 28 13.15 -17.86 -17.87
N HIS A 29 14.01 -16.85 -17.78
CA HIS A 29 14.13 -16.01 -16.58
C HIS A 29 13.34 -14.72 -16.73
N LEU A 30 12.54 -14.38 -15.72
CA LEU A 30 11.75 -13.15 -15.73
C LEU A 30 12.66 -11.93 -15.67
N VAL A 31 12.64 -11.08 -16.70
CA VAL A 31 13.35 -9.80 -16.73
C VAL A 31 12.46 -8.68 -16.22
N SER A 32 11.20 -8.63 -16.66
CA SER A 32 10.23 -7.61 -16.22
C SER A 32 8.79 -8.05 -16.47
N CYS A 33 7.87 -7.45 -15.70
CA CYS A 33 6.43 -7.61 -15.84
C CYS A 33 5.75 -6.25 -15.65
N ASP A 34 4.82 -5.90 -16.54
CA ASP A 34 4.07 -4.64 -16.47
C ASP A 34 2.67 -4.81 -15.85
N SER A 35 1.90 -3.71 -15.79
CA SER A 35 0.57 -3.71 -15.18
C SER A 35 -0.48 -4.49 -15.99
N TRP A 36 -0.21 -4.79 -17.26
CA TRP A 36 -1.06 -5.61 -18.12
C TRP A 36 -0.62 -7.08 -18.15
N MET A 37 0.32 -7.46 -17.28
CA MET A 37 0.98 -8.77 -17.26
C MET A 37 1.73 -9.09 -18.56
N ASN A 38 2.17 -8.09 -19.32
CA ASN A 38 3.14 -8.39 -20.37
C ASN A 38 4.47 -8.75 -19.71
N VAL A 39 5.12 -9.79 -20.22
CA VAL A 39 6.29 -10.41 -19.60
C VAL A 39 7.46 -10.38 -20.57
N HIS A 40 8.61 -9.92 -20.09
CA HIS A 40 9.89 -10.06 -20.77
C HIS A 40 10.69 -11.20 -20.13
N LEU A 41 11.09 -12.18 -20.93
CA LEU A 41 11.93 -13.31 -20.53
C LEU A 41 13.29 -13.24 -21.23
N ARG A 42 14.35 -13.64 -20.53
CA ARG A 42 15.67 -13.92 -21.12
C ARG A 42 16.00 -15.41 -21.11
N ASP A 43 16.89 -15.82 -22.02
CA ASP A 43 17.38 -17.19 -22.17
C ASP A 43 16.24 -18.20 -22.24
N ALA A 44 15.22 -17.87 -23.04
CA ALA A 44 13.97 -18.61 -23.09
C ALA A 44 14.05 -19.80 -24.05
N ILE A 45 13.45 -20.91 -23.66
CA ILE A 45 13.18 -22.06 -24.52
C ILE A 45 11.69 -22.07 -24.81
N CYS A 46 11.34 -21.87 -26.08
CA CYS A 46 9.98 -22.06 -26.58
C CYS A 46 9.78 -23.53 -26.95
N THR A 47 8.69 -24.12 -26.47
CA THR A 47 8.23 -25.45 -26.84
C THR A 47 6.88 -25.35 -27.54
N SER A 48 6.78 -25.98 -28.72
CA SER A 48 5.52 -26.09 -29.47
C SER A 48 4.44 -26.78 -28.64
N LYS A 49 3.18 -26.57 -29.00
CA LYS A 49 2.03 -27.24 -28.36
C LYS A 49 2.16 -28.77 -28.41
N GLU A 50 2.71 -29.30 -29.49
CA GLU A 50 2.92 -30.72 -29.73
C GLU A 50 4.13 -31.28 -28.96
N GLY A 51 4.99 -30.43 -28.40
CA GLY A 51 6.16 -30.82 -27.62
C GLY A 51 7.34 -31.35 -28.44
N ASP A 52 7.27 -31.26 -29.76
CA ASP A 52 8.24 -31.82 -30.70
C ASP A 52 9.33 -30.81 -31.12
N ARG A 53 9.09 -29.50 -30.92
CA ARG A 53 10.00 -28.43 -31.31
C ARG A 53 10.43 -27.61 -30.12
N PHE A 54 11.74 -27.42 -30.00
CA PHE A 54 12.37 -26.59 -28.97
C PHE A 54 13.21 -25.52 -29.64
N THR A 55 12.87 -24.26 -29.43
CA THR A 55 13.61 -23.12 -29.98
C THR A 55 14.17 -22.28 -28.86
N LYS A 56 15.49 -22.08 -28.85
CA LYS A 56 16.16 -21.17 -27.92
C LYS A 56 16.08 -19.74 -28.45
N MET A 57 15.72 -18.82 -27.56
CA MET A 57 15.57 -17.40 -27.85
C MET A 57 16.31 -16.61 -26.78
N PRO A 58 17.23 -15.70 -27.14
CA PRO A 58 17.93 -14.88 -26.15
C PRO A 58 16.97 -14.02 -25.32
N GLU A 59 15.95 -13.45 -25.96
CA GLU A 59 14.92 -12.64 -25.33
C GLU A 59 13.56 -12.93 -25.98
N VAL A 60 12.49 -12.86 -25.17
CA VAL A 60 11.10 -13.04 -25.61
C VAL A 60 10.20 -12.05 -24.88
N TYR A 61 9.31 -11.41 -25.63
CA TYR A 61 8.26 -10.56 -25.08
C TYR A 61 6.88 -11.21 -25.29
N VAL A 62 6.19 -11.51 -24.20
CA VAL A 62 4.87 -12.15 -24.19
C VAL A 62 3.82 -11.14 -23.78
N ARG A 63 2.74 -11.05 -24.56
CA ARG A 63 1.58 -10.21 -24.23
C ARG A 63 0.76 -10.86 -23.11
N GLY A 64 0.46 -10.13 -22.04
CA GLY A 64 -0.22 -10.69 -20.86
C GLY A 64 -1.59 -11.31 -21.15
N SER A 65 -2.33 -10.76 -22.13
CA SER A 65 -3.65 -11.29 -22.51
C SER A 65 -3.61 -12.69 -23.15
N THR A 66 -2.44 -13.14 -23.65
CA THR A 66 -2.28 -14.48 -24.25
C THR A 66 -1.82 -15.52 -23.24
N ILE A 67 -1.44 -15.12 -22.03
CA ILE A 67 -0.99 -16.02 -20.97
C ILE A 67 -2.20 -16.80 -20.42
N LYS A 68 -2.01 -18.10 -20.24
CA LYS A 68 -2.95 -18.99 -19.57
C LYS A 68 -2.58 -19.13 -18.09
N TYR A 69 -1.33 -19.48 -17.80
CA TYR A 69 -0.79 -19.50 -16.44
C TYR A 69 0.74 -19.39 -16.42
N LEU A 70 1.29 -19.15 -15.23
CA LEU A 70 2.72 -19.08 -14.93
C LEU A 70 3.05 -20.12 -13.85
N ARG A 71 4.13 -20.89 -14.03
CA ARG A 71 4.73 -21.72 -12.96
C ARG A 71 5.89 -20.95 -12.37
N ILE A 72 5.74 -20.59 -11.10
CA ILE A 72 6.68 -19.77 -10.35
C ILE A 72 7.41 -20.69 -9.36
N PRO A 73 8.72 -20.53 -9.14
CA PRO A 73 9.45 -21.26 -8.11
C PRO A 73 8.90 -20.97 -6.70
N ASP A 74 8.90 -21.97 -5.84
CA ASP A 74 8.40 -21.84 -4.46
C ASP A 74 9.19 -20.80 -3.64
N GLU A 75 10.49 -20.64 -3.93
CA GLU A 75 11.38 -19.65 -3.30
C GLU A 75 10.83 -18.22 -3.41
N VAL A 76 10.18 -17.88 -4.53
CA VAL A 76 9.59 -16.55 -4.75
C VAL A 76 8.46 -16.30 -3.75
N VAL A 77 7.66 -17.33 -3.44
CA VAL A 77 6.49 -17.20 -2.56
C VAL A 77 6.90 -16.75 -1.17
N ASP A 78 8.05 -17.21 -0.69
CA ASP A 78 8.57 -16.83 0.62
C ASP A 78 9.15 -15.42 0.63
N LEU A 79 9.85 -15.01 -0.44
CA LEU A 79 10.35 -13.64 -0.61
C LEU A 79 9.22 -12.60 -0.52
N VAL A 80 8.06 -12.88 -1.13
CA VAL A 80 6.94 -11.92 -1.12
C VAL A 80 6.30 -11.79 0.25
N LYS A 81 6.25 -12.89 1.02
CA LYS A 81 5.73 -12.84 2.39
C LYS A 81 6.57 -11.90 3.24
N ASP A 82 7.87 -11.90 3.06
CA ASP A 82 8.79 -11.05 3.80
C ASP A 82 8.70 -9.59 3.35
N GLU A 83 8.63 -9.33 2.04
CA GLU A 83 8.42 -7.96 1.54
C GLU A 83 7.10 -7.36 2.04
N VAL A 84 6.00 -8.13 2.01
CA VAL A 84 4.70 -7.67 2.51
C VAL A 84 4.72 -7.38 4.01
N LYS A 85 5.48 -8.15 4.81
CA LYS A 85 5.66 -7.87 6.25
C LYS A 85 6.43 -6.56 6.45
N GLU A 86 7.49 -6.34 5.69
CA GLU A 86 8.33 -5.13 5.79
C GLU A 86 7.56 -3.87 5.38
N VAL A 87 6.84 -3.89 4.27
CA VAL A 87 5.99 -2.77 3.85
C VAL A 87 4.93 -2.44 4.92
N ARG A 88 4.31 -3.46 5.52
CA ARG A 88 3.34 -3.27 6.61
C ARG A 88 3.99 -2.70 7.88
N ARG A 89 5.22 -3.11 8.20
CA ARG A 89 5.98 -2.57 9.32
C ARG A 89 6.26 -1.08 9.12
N GLN A 90 6.82 -0.72 7.96
CA GLN A 90 7.11 0.67 7.60
C GLN A 90 5.87 1.55 7.59
N GLN A 91 4.72 1.07 7.07
CA GLN A 91 3.46 1.82 7.12
C GLN A 91 2.99 2.11 8.54
N ARG A 92 3.13 1.14 9.46
CA ARG A 92 2.78 1.33 10.89
C ARG A 92 3.70 2.34 11.56
N GLU A 93 5.00 2.30 11.27
CA GLU A 93 5.97 3.25 11.81
C GLU A 93 5.72 4.67 11.27
N ASN A 94 5.46 4.82 9.97
CA ASN A 94 5.11 6.11 9.39
C ASN A 94 3.81 6.68 9.97
N GLN A 95 2.80 5.84 10.23
CA GLN A 95 1.57 6.28 10.90
C GLN A 95 1.81 6.73 12.35
N LYS A 96 2.68 6.04 13.10
CA LYS A 96 3.07 6.45 14.45
C LYS A 96 3.81 7.79 14.43
N PHE A 97 4.77 7.96 13.52
CA PHE A 97 5.51 9.21 13.33
C PHE A 97 4.57 10.38 12.98
N LYS A 98 3.63 10.18 12.06
CA LYS A 98 2.62 11.19 11.69
C LYS A 98 1.71 11.59 12.86
N ARG A 99 1.27 10.61 13.67
CA ARG A 99 0.46 10.86 14.89
C ARG A 99 1.25 11.62 15.96
N GLN A 100 2.55 11.35 16.09
CA GLN A 100 3.42 12.05 17.05
C GLN A 100 3.67 13.50 16.63
N MET A 101 3.95 13.75 15.34
CA MET A 101 4.04 15.11 14.79
C MET A 101 2.74 15.90 14.94
N GLN A 102 1.57 15.27 14.78
CA GLN A 102 0.28 15.95 14.92
C GLN A 102 -0.05 16.32 16.38
N ARG A 103 0.51 15.57 17.35
CA ARG A 103 0.45 15.92 18.78
C ARG A 103 1.41 17.04 19.18
N GLN A 104 2.51 17.22 18.46
CA GLN A 104 3.52 18.25 18.74
C GLN A 104 3.31 19.55 17.94
N GLY A 105 2.63 19.49 16.78
CA GLY A 105 2.31 20.63 15.92
C GLY A 105 0.90 21.23 16.11
N GLY A 106 0.12 20.72 17.05
CA GLY A 106 -1.26 21.15 17.35
C GLY A 106 -1.37 22.31 18.34
N GLY A 107 -0.31 23.10 18.52
CA GLY A 107 -0.28 24.20 19.49
C GLY A 107 -0.63 25.56 18.89
N ASN A 108 -1.68 25.73 18.08
CA ASN A 108 -2.26 27.07 17.86
C ASN A 108 -3.65 27.16 17.16
N ARG A 109 -4.60 26.26 17.42
CA ARG A 109 -6.01 26.51 17.01
C ARG A 109 -7.00 26.03 18.07
N GLY A 110 -7.43 26.96 18.92
CA GLY A 110 -8.62 26.79 19.76
C GLY A 110 -8.39 26.92 21.26
N GLY A 111 -7.86 28.05 21.72
CA GLY A 111 -7.73 28.39 23.14
C GLY A 111 -8.44 29.70 23.51
N GLY A 112 -9.53 30.05 22.84
CA GLY A 112 -10.36 31.20 23.21
C GLY A 112 -11.27 30.86 24.39
N ARG A 113 -10.71 30.63 25.58
CA ARG A 113 -11.46 30.55 26.85
C ARG A 113 -10.53 30.87 28.01
N GLY A 114 -10.66 32.09 28.53
CA GLY A 114 -10.06 32.51 29.81
C GLY A 114 -9.12 33.68 29.65
N GLY A 115 -9.62 34.90 29.83
CA GLY A 115 -8.75 36.07 29.89
C GLY A 115 -9.45 37.42 29.80
N GLY A 116 -10.18 37.78 30.86
CA GLY A 116 -10.29 39.18 31.30
C GLY A 116 -11.15 40.14 30.48
N ALA A 117 -12.45 40.20 30.79
CA ALA A 117 -13.24 41.44 30.65
C ALA A 117 -14.51 41.32 31.49
N GLY A 118 -14.49 41.85 32.71
CA GLY A 118 -15.70 41.91 33.54
C GLY A 118 -15.46 42.62 34.85
N GLY A 119 -15.94 43.88 34.93
CA GLY A 119 -16.20 44.52 36.22
C GLY A 119 -15.73 45.96 36.34
N ARG A 120 -16.42 46.89 35.67
CA ARG A 120 -16.50 48.29 36.14
C ARG A 120 -17.37 48.30 37.41
N PRO A 121 -16.96 48.89 38.54
CA PRO A 121 -17.85 49.08 39.68
C PRO A 121 -18.71 50.33 39.42
N ARG A 122 -19.99 50.13 39.07
CA ARG A 122 -20.97 51.22 39.05
C ARG A 122 -21.65 51.26 40.41
N GLY A 123 -21.28 52.25 41.21
CA GLY A 123 -21.95 52.61 42.44
C GLY A 123 -23.39 53.06 42.21
N GLY A 124 -24.23 52.73 43.18
CA GLY A 124 -25.65 53.08 43.33
C GLY A 124 -26.19 52.09 44.36
N GLY A 125 -26.33 52.42 45.65
CA GLY A 125 -27.08 53.55 46.17
C GLY A 125 -28.49 53.04 46.48
N GLY A 126 -28.80 52.72 47.74
CA GLY A 126 -30.14 52.30 48.14
C GLY A 126 -30.20 51.66 49.54
N TYR A 127 -30.72 52.41 50.49
CA TYR A 127 -30.87 52.07 51.90
C TYR A 127 -32.02 51.07 52.18
N ARG A 128 -31.73 50.10 53.06
CA ARG A 128 -32.47 49.64 54.26
C ARG A 128 -33.95 50.08 54.45
N GLN A 129 -34.87 49.11 54.56
CA GLN A 129 -35.77 48.84 55.73
C GLN A 129 -36.79 47.72 55.39
N GLN A 130 -36.77 46.60 56.14
CA GLN A 130 -37.77 46.14 57.15
C GLN A 130 -39.14 45.74 56.54
N GLN A 131 -39.46 44.45 56.44
CA GLN A 131 -40.07 43.53 57.44
C GLN A 131 -41.57 43.77 57.73
N GLN A 132 -42.31 42.64 57.75
CA GLN A 132 -43.66 42.39 58.30
C GLN A 132 -44.85 42.90 57.45
N GLN A 133 -46.05 42.33 57.46
CA GLN A 133 -46.64 41.02 57.77
C GLN A 133 -48.08 41.12 57.22
N GLN A 134 -48.70 39.97 56.96
CA GLN A 134 -50.14 39.70 56.83
C GLN A 134 -51.14 40.80 57.24
N GLN A 135 -52.00 41.23 56.30
CA GLN A 135 -53.43 40.91 56.22
C GLN A 135 -54.03 41.51 54.94
#